data_AF-A0AAW9IM50-F1
#
_entry.id   AF-A0AAW9IM50-F1
#
_cell.length_a   1.000
_cell.length_b   1.000
_cell.length_c   1.000
_cell.angle_alpha   90.00
_cell.angle_beta   90.00
_cell.angle_gamma   90.00
#
_symmetry.space_group_name_H-M   'P 1'
#
loop_
_entity.id
_entity.type
_entity.pdbx_description
1 polymer ?
#
loop_
_entity_poly.entity_id
_entity_poly.type
_entity_poly.pdbx_seq_one_letter_code
_entity_poly.pdbx_strand_id
1 'polypeptide(L)' 'MKQIWWKEAVAYQIYPRSFFDYNNDGIGNLKGITSKLDYLKDLGIDVIWICPMYKSPNDDNGYDISDYKDIM' A
#
# COMPACT_ATOMS: atom_id res chain seq x y z
N MET A 1 11.59 17.41 -25.11
CA MET A 1 11.16 17.57 -23.70
C MET A 1 12.06 16.72 -22.82
N LYS A 2 12.37 17.16 -21.58
CA LYS A 2 13.15 16.35 -20.63
C LYS A 2 12.32 15.12 -20.25
N GLN A 3 12.94 13.93 -20.27
CA GLN A 3 12.28 12.73 -19.77
C GLN A 3 12.09 12.83 -18.26
N ILE A 4 10.89 12.46 -17.80
CA ILE A 4 10.49 12.54 -16.40
C ILE A 4 9.93 11.17 -16.02
N TRP A 5 10.63 10.45 -15.14
CA TRP A 5 10.36 9.05 -14.83
C TRP A 5 8.88 8.75 -14.50
N TRP A 6 8.22 9.63 -13.71
CA TRP A 6 6.82 9.39 -13.30
C TRP A 6 5.80 9.56 -14.42
N LYS A 7 6.18 10.18 -15.56
CA LYS A 7 5.31 10.26 -16.74
C LYS A 7 5.30 8.96 -17.54
N GLU A 8 6.30 8.11 -17.33
CA GLU A 8 6.47 6.83 -18.01
C GLU A 8 6.16 5.65 -17.09
N ALA A 9 6.01 5.91 -15.79
CA ALA A 9 5.78 4.89 -14.76
C ALA A 9 4.35 4.31 -14.78
N VAL A 10 4.25 3.02 -14.50
CA VAL A 10 2.99 2.34 -14.21
C VAL A 10 2.79 2.26 -12.70
N ALA A 11 1.71 2.87 -12.20
CA ALA A 11 1.36 2.84 -10.78
C ALA A 11 0.37 1.72 -10.45
N TYR A 12 0.55 1.09 -9.30
CA TYR A 12 -0.36 0.10 -8.73
C TYR A 12 -0.85 0.58 -7.36
N GLN A 13 -2.16 0.74 -7.20
CA GLN A 13 -2.75 1.15 -5.94
C GLN A 13 -3.04 -0.08 -5.07
N ILE A 14 -2.59 -0.05 -3.82
CA ILE A 14 -2.85 -1.09 -2.83
C ILE A 14 -3.73 -0.53 -1.73
N TYR A 15 -4.83 -1.22 -1.45
CA TYR A 15 -5.62 -1.03 -0.25
C TYR A 15 -5.18 -2.05 0.82
N PRO A 16 -4.38 -1.67 1.85
CA PRO A 16 -3.65 -2.61 2.71
C PRO A 16 -4.52 -3.70 3.32
N ARG A 17 -5.67 -3.32 3.89
CA ARG A 17 -6.59 -4.21 4.63
C ARG A 17 -7.16 -5.35 3.80
N SER A 18 -7.16 -5.25 2.48
CA SER A 18 -7.77 -6.25 1.60
C SER A 18 -6.80 -6.85 0.59
N PHE A 19 -5.53 -6.46 0.63
CA PHE A 19 -4.54 -6.93 -0.33
C PHE A 19 -4.01 -8.32 -0.01
N PHE A 20 -3.42 -8.50 1.17
CA PHE A 20 -2.93 -9.80 1.62
C PHE A 20 -2.79 -9.85 3.14
N ASP A 21 -3.47 -10.80 3.77
CA ASP A 21 -3.36 -11.10 5.19
C ASP A 21 -2.25 -12.13 5.42
N TYR A 22 -1.17 -11.70 6.09
CA TYR A 22 0.00 -12.53 6.35
C TYR A 22 -0.07 -13.31 7.68
N ASN A 23 -0.84 -12.83 8.65
CA ASN A 23 -0.93 -13.40 10.00
C ASN A 23 -2.27 -14.11 10.26
N ASN A 24 -3.17 -14.15 9.28
CA ASN A 24 -4.47 -14.81 9.32
C ASN A 24 -5.43 -14.23 10.37
N ASP A 25 -5.40 -12.90 10.58
CA ASP A 25 -6.34 -12.20 11.47
C ASP A 25 -7.58 -11.65 10.76
N GLY A 26 -7.67 -11.82 9.44
CA GLY A 26 -8.75 -11.36 8.58
C GLY A 26 -8.49 -9.98 7.95
N ILE A 27 -7.35 -9.34 8.24
CA ILE A 27 -7.01 -8.00 7.76
C ILE A 27 -5.63 -8.02 7.10
N GLY A 28 -5.56 -7.49 5.88
CA GLY A 28 -4.30 -7.34 5.16
C GLY A 28 -3.34 -6.35 5.84
N ASN A 29 -2.04 -6.64 5.76
CA ASN A 29 -1.01 -5.92 6.50
C ASN A 29 0.26 -5.68 5.68
N LEU A 30 1.17 -4.86 6.19
CA LEU A 30 2.39 -4.48 5.46
C LEU A 30 3.31 -5.67 5.15
N LYS A 31 3.39 -6.68 6.03
CA LYS A 31 4.14 -7.90 5.75
C LYS A 31 3.53 -8.67 4.57
N GLY A 32 2.21 -8.65 4.45
CA GLY A 32 1.49 -9.19 3.32
C GLY A 32 1.84 -8.47 2.01
N ILE A 33 1.90 -7.13 2.04
CA ILE A 33 2.35 -6.34 0.88
C ILE A 33 3.77 -6.74 0.48
N THR A 34 4.72 -6.77 1.44
CA THR A 34 6.10 -7.17 1.18
C THR A 34 6.20 -8.57 0.58
N SER A 35 5.38 -9.52 1.02
CA SER A 35 5.36 -10.90 0.51
C SER A 35 4.92 -11.03 -0.96
N LYS A 36 4.32 -9.98 -1.54
CA LYS A 36 3.86 -9.94 -2.93
C LYS A 36 4.66 -9.00 -3.83
N LEU A 37 5.80 -8.47 -3.35
CA LEU A 37 6.64 -7.61 -4.18
C LEU A 37 7.15 -8.31 -5.44
N ASP A 38 7.46 -9.61 -5.38
CA ASP A 38 7.85 -10.37 -6.57
C ASP A 38 6.70 -10.46 -7.59
N TYR A 39 5.46 -10.68 -7.14
CA TYR A 39 4.27 -10.63 -8.02
C TYR A 39 4.11 -9.25 -8.68
N LEU A 40 4.26 -8.18 -7.91
CA LEU A 40 4.13 -6.80 -8.42
C LEU A 40 5.24 -6.47 -9.42
N LYS A 41 6.46 -6.96 -9.16
CA LYS A 41 7.59 -6.83 -10.07
C LYS A 41 7.36 -7.60 -11.37
N ASP A 42 6.88 -8.84 -11.29
CA ASP A 42 6.56 -9.67 -12.45
C ASP A 42 5.43 -9.06 -13.30
N LEU A 43 4.48 -8.36 -12.66
CA LEU A 43 3.44 -7.59 -13.35
C LEU A 43 4.00 -6.38 -14.11
N GLY A 44 5.18 -5.88 -13.73
CA GLY A 44 5.86 -4.76 -14.41
C GLY A 44 5.49 -3.38 -13.87
N ILE A 45 5.14 -3.25 -12.59
CA ILE A 45 4.78 -1.96 -11.98
C ILE A 45 6.00 -1.22 -11.44
N ASP A 46 6.03 0.10 -11.60
CA ASP A 46 7.16 0.96 -11.19
C ASP A 46 6.92 1.63 -9.82
N VAL A 47 5.66 1.94 -9.51
CA VAL A 47 5.27 2.68 -8.31
C VAL A 47 4.13 1.98 -7.61
N ILE A 48 4.24 1.86 -6.29
CA ILE A 48 3.14 1.41 -5.43
C ILE A 48 2.55 2.63 -4.72
N TRP A 49 1.27 2.90 -4.96
CA TRP A 49 0.50 3.85 -4.16
C TRP A 49 -0.26 3.09 -3.07
N ILE A 50 0.17 3.24 -1.82
CA ILE A 50 -0.46 2.58 -0.67
C ILE A 50 -1.51 3.52 -0.08
N CYS A 51 -2.76 3.06 0.04
CA CYS A 51 -3.80 3.74 0.82
C CYS A 51 -3.37 3.87 2.29
N PRO A 52 -4.00 4.74 3.11
CA PRO A 52 -3.51 5.04 4.44
C PRO A 52 -3.24 3.81 5.33
N MET A 53 -2.05 3.82 5.94
CA MET A 53 -1.53 2.79 6.85
C MET A 53 -1.06 3.37 8.20
N TYR A 54 -1.38 4.65 8.43
CA TYR A 54 -1.07 5.36 9.67
C TYR A 54 -2.04 4.99 10.79
N LYS A 55 -1.67 5.29 12.03
CA LYS A 55 -2.56 5.11 13.19
C LYS A 55 -3.86 5.90 13.01
N SER A 56 -4.99 5.22 13.15
CA SER A 56 -6.32 5.77 12.90
C SER A 56 -7.36 5.09 13.80
N PRO A 57 -8.41 5.81 14.24
CA PRO A 57 -9.62 5.21 14.83
C PRO A 57 -10.34 4.25 13.88
N ASN A 58 -10.11 4.38 12.57
CA ASN A 58 -10.69 3.61 11.48
C ASN A 58 -12.19 3.87 11.24
N ASP A 59 -12.67 5.07 11.57
CA ASP A 59 -14.02 5.49 11.22
C ASP A 59 -14.18 5.67 9.70
N ASP A 60 -13.08 5.99 9.00
CA ASP A 60 -12.98 6.05 7.53
C ASP A 60 -11.80 5.20 7.01
N ASN A 61 -11.66 3.99 7.57
CA ASN A 61 -10.68 2.99 7.15
C ASN A 61 -9.23 3.52 6.98
N GLY A 62 -8.80 4.44 7.84
CA GLY A 62 -7.43 4.95 7.87
C GLY A 62 -7.27 6.35 7.28
N TYR A 63 -8.29 6.88 6.60
CA TYR A 63 -8.27 8.28 6.12
C TYR A 63 -8.47 9.30 7.26
N ASP A 64 -9.07 8.86 8.37
CA ASP A 64 -9.19 9.57 9.64
C ASP A 64 -7.93 9.36 10.52
N ILE A 65 -6.84 10.05 10.18
CA ILE A 65 -5.53 9.84 10.82
C ILE A 65 -5.48 10.48 12.21
N SER A 66 -5.03 9.71 13.21
CA SER A 66 -4.79 10.18 14.59
C SER A 66 -3.33 10.47 14.90
N ASP A 67 -2.39 9.77 14.25
CA ASP A 67 -0.96 10.05 14.31
C ASP A 67 -0.30 9.75 12.95
N TYR A 68 0.22 10.80 12.30
CA TYR A 68 0.90 10.71 11.00
C TYR A 68 2.28 10.04 11.07
N LYS A 69 2.81 9.74 12.27
CA LYS A 69 4.14 9.15 12.48
C LYS A 69 4.10 7.76 13.08
N ASP A 70 2.92 7.22 13.35
CA ASP A 70 2.71 5.88 13.90
C ASP A 70 1.95 5.00 12.89
N ILE A 71 2.15 3.69 12.96
CA ILE A 71 1.55 2.70 12.04
C ILE A 71 0.46 1.92 12.77
N MET A 72 -0.60 1.57 12.04
CA MET A 72 -1.70 0.74 12.53
C MET A 72 -1.34 -0.75 12.64
#